data_AF-A0AAP2CPA4-F1
#
_entry.id   AF-A0AAP2CPA4-F1
#
_cell.length_a   1.000
_cell.length_b   1.000
_cell.length_c   1.000
_cell.angle_alpha   90.00
_cell.angle_beta   90.00
_cell.angle_gamma   90.00
#
_symmetry.space_group_name_H-M   'P 1'
#
loop_
_entity.id
_entity.type
_entity.pdbx_description
1 polymer ?
#
loop_
_entity_poly.entity_id
_entity_poly.type
_entity_poly.pdbx_seq_one_letter_code
_entity_poly.pdbx_strand_id
1 'polypeptide(L)'
;MTQRIFAALAPAMTLALPLGGCAGGEASHLPHPLALPGQAISAGVSNAAYGARRRAVASHVAAHHGAILAELEGPGIRPQLSRAMDLARVAQARRPALAAELRSDMPLYASQEPMVVTLMVYGR
;
A
#
# COMPACT_ATOMS: atom_id res chain seq x y z
N MET A 1 32.09 -5.47 -61.45
CA MET A 1 31.48 -4.27 -62.05
C MET A 1 30.01 -4.33 -61.68
N THR A 2 29.47 -3.52 -60.77
CA THR A 2 29.48 -2.05 -60.78
C THR A 2 29.29 -1.50 -59.36
N GLN A 3 29.98 -0.39 -59.09
CA GLN A 3 30.12 0.39 -57.85
C GLN A 3 28.91 1.31 -57.61
N ARG A 4 28.66 1.71 -56.34
CA ARG A 4 28.15 3.03 -55.84
C ARG A 4 27.67 2.87 -54.39
N ILE A 5 28.49 3.13 -53.38
CA ILE A 5 28.67 4.43 -52.69
C ILE A 5 27.37 5.23 -52.56
N PHE A 6 26.73 5.14 -51.40
CA PHE A 6 25.96 6.24 -50.81
C PHE A 6 26.26 6.31 -49.32
N ALA A 7 26.98 7.35 -48.94
CA ALA A 7 27.10 7.82 -47.57
C ALA A 7 25.82 8.56 -47.19
N ALA A 8 25.24 8.24 -46.05
CA ALA A 8 24.32 9.09 -45.30
C ALA A 8 24.20 8.47 -43.90
N LEU A 9 24.79 9.08 -42.88
CA LEU A 9 24.30 10.22 -42.11
C LEU A 9 23.84 9.67 -40.75
N ALA A 10 24.55 10.07 -39.70
CA ALA A 10 24.29 9.68 -38.32
C ALA A 10 22.83 9.97 -37.91
N PRO A 11 22.20 9.14 -37.06
CA PRO A 11 20.94 9.50 -36.43
C PRO A 11 21.25 10.51 -35.32
N ALA A 12 21.27 11.80 -35.66
CA ALA A 12 21.18 12.86 -34.66
C ALA A 12 19.78 12.77 -34.04
N MET A 13 19.78 12.34 -32.78
CA MET A 13 18.65 12.15 -31.90
C MET A 13 17.72 13.36 -31.89
N THR A 14 16.63 13.27 -32.65
CA THR A 14 15.55 14.26 -32.68
C THR A 14 14.82 14.23 -31.34
N LEU A 15 15.09 15.23 -30.50
CA LEU A 15 14.36 15.49 -29.26
C LEU A 15 12.95 15.99 -29.62
N ALA A 16 12.01 15.07 -29.83
CA ALA A 16 10.59 15.37 -30.00
C ALA A 16 9.94 15.51 -28.62
N LEU A 17 9.70 16.76 -28.17
CA LEU A 17 8.77 17.06 -27.09
C LEU A 17 7.32 16.88 -27.62
N PRO A 18 6.52 15.94 -27.13
CA PRO A 18 5.09 15.98 -27.38
C PRO A 18 4.45 17.02 -26.44
N LEU A 19 4.27 18.24 -26.94
CA LEU A 19 3.25 19.17 -26.43
C LEU A 19 1.91 18.74 -27.05
N GLY A 20 1.24 17.79 -26.39
CA GLY A 20 -0.05 17.25 -26.81
C GLY A 20 -0.99 17.08 -25.62
N GLY A 21 -1.22 18.15 -24.86
CA GLY A 21 -2.30 18.20 -23.89
C GLY A 21 -3.63 18.36 -24.61
N CYS A 22 -4.33 17.26 -24.87
CA CYS A 22 -5.70 17.29 -25.37
C CYS A 22 -6.62 17.86 -24.29
N ALA A 23 -7.15 19.06 -24.54
CA ALA A 23 -8.29 19.62 -23.82
C ALA A 23 -9.56 18.85 -24.24
N GLY A 24 -9.85 17.76 -23.55
CA GLY A 24 -11.15 17.09 -23.59
C GLY A 24 -11.91 17.42 -22.32
N GLY A 25 -13.00 18.18 -22.45
CA GLY A 25 -13.84 18.60 -21.33
C GLY A 25 -14.63 17.44 -20.72
N GLU A 26 -14.18 16.97 -19.57
CA GLU A 26 -14.95 16.19 -18.60
C GLU A 26 -14.67 16.74 -17.19
N ALA A 27 -15.68 16.71 -16.32
CA ALA A 27 -15.75 17.46 -15.07
C ALA A 27 -14.46 17.40 -14.21
N SER A 28 -13.82 18.56 -14.00
CA SER A 28 -12.57 18.71 -13.24
C SER A 28 -12.74 18.39 -11.74
N HIS A 29 -12.28 17.19 -11.34
CA HIS A 29 -11.88 16.89 -9.96
C HIS A 29 -10.37 17.14 -9.74
N LEU A 30 -9.73 17.85 -10.67
CA LEU A 30 -8.33 18.28 -10.54
C LEU A 30 -8.25 19.48 -9.58
N PRO A 31 -7.53 19.37 -8.46
CA PRO A 31 -7.30 20.50 -7.58
C PRO A 31 -6.53 21.60 -8.30
N HIS A 32 -6.82 22.84 -7.94
CA HIS A 32 -6.22 24.05 -8.50
C HIS A 32 -4.69 23.88 -8.68
N PRO A 33 -4.11 24.20 -9.86
CA PRO A 33 -2.70 23.92 -10.16
C PRO A 33 -1.69 24.49 -9.15
N LEU A 34 -2.03 25.61 -8.51
CA LEU A 34 -1.20 26.22 -7.45
C LEU A 34 -1.29 25.50 -6.09
N ALA A 35 -2.29 24.64 -5.87
CA ALA A 35 -2.41 23.80 -4.68
C ALA A 35 -1.71 22.43 -4.85
N LEU A 36 -1.34 22.06 -6.08
CA LEU A 36 -0.71 20.77 -6.40
C LEU A 36 0.63 20.52 -5.67
N PRO A 37 1.56 21.48 -5.51
CA PRO A 37 2.85 21.18 -4.89
C PRO A 37 2.71 20.73 -3.42
N GLY A 38 1.87 21.43 -2.64
CA GLY A 38 1.61 21.08 -1.25
C GLY A 38 0.83 19.78 -1.10
N GLN A 39 -0.19 19.57 -1.93
CA GLN A 39 -1.02 18.36 -1.89
C GLN A 39 -0.28 17.11 -2.40
N ALA A 40 0.64 17.25 -3.36
CA ALA A 40 1.46 16.15 -3.83
C ALA A 40 2.45 15.67 -2.76
N ILE A 41 3.07 16.60 -2.02
CA ILE A 41 3.97 16.26 -0.91
C ILE A 41 3.20 15.59 0.24
N SER A 42 2.05 16.15 0.64
CA SER A 42 1.24 15.60 1.74
C SER A 42 0.67 14.22 1.42
N ALA A 43 0.20 14.00 0.19
CA ALA A 43 -0.26 12.71 -0.30
C ALA A 43 0.89 11.70 -0.37
N GLY A 44 2.06 12.12 -0.86
CA GLY A 44 3.27 11.27 -0.91
C GLY A 44 3.70 10.80 0.47
N VAL A 45 3.77 11.69 1.46
CA VAL A 45 4.13 11.35 2.84
C VAL A 45 3.11 10.42 3.49
N SER A 46 1.81 10.70 3.30
CA SER A 46 0.72 9.87 3.86
C SER A 46 0.72 8.46 3.27
N ASN A 47 0.93 8.35 1.96
CA ASN A 47 1.05 7.06 1.27
C ASN A 47 2.29 6.28 1.70
N ALA A 48 3.43 6.95 1.88
CA ALA A 48 4.64 6.33 2.37
C ALA A 48 4.49 5.80 3.81
N ALA A 49 3.88 6.59 4.70
CA ALA A 49 3.63 6.19 6.08
C ALA A 49 2.66 5.00 6.17
N TYR A 50 1.57 5.04 5.40
CA TYR A 50 0.64 3.91 5.30
C TYR A 50 1.33 2.65 4.76
N GLY A 51 2.09 2.78 3.67
CA GLY A 51 2.83 1.67 3.07
C GLY A 51 3.86 1.07 4.01
N ALA A 52 4.59 1.89 4.76
CA ALA A 52 5.53 1.43 5.79
C ALA A 52 4.81 0.62 6.89
N ARG A 53 3.67 1.11 7.38
CA ARG A 53 2.86 0.42 8.39
C ARG A 53 2.34 -0.92 7.87
N ARG A 54 1.75 -0.93 6.66
CA ARG A 54 1.23 -2.16 6.04
C ARG A 54 2.33 -3.19 5.87
N ARG A 55 3.52 -2.80 5.41
CA ARG A 55 4.66 -3.72 5.28
C ARG A 55 5.07 -4.31 6.64
N ALA A 56 5.17 -3.49 7.68
CA ALA A 56 5.54 -3.98 9.00
C ALA A 56 4.53 -5.00 9.56
N VAL A 57 3.23 -4.71 9.42
CA VAL A 57 2.16 -5.64 9.80
C VAL A 57 2.23 -6.93 8.97
N ALA A 58 2.32 -6.82 7.65
CA ALA A 58 2.37 -7.97 6.75
C ALA A 58 3.58 -8.87 7.03
N SER A 59 4.77 -8.29 7.24
CA SER A 59 5.97 -9.06 7.58
C SER A 59 5.82 -9.79 8.91
N HIS A 60 5.24 -9.15 9.93
CA HIS A 60 5.02 -9.79 11.23
C HIS A 60 3.98 -10.92 11.16
N VAL A 61 2.85 -10.67 10.49
CA VAL A 61 1.81 -11.68 10.26
C VAL A 61 2.39 -12.84 9.47
N ALA A 62 3.12 -12.60 8.38
CA ALA A 62 3.70 -13.66 7.57
C ALA A 62 4.67 -14.55 8.38
N ALA A 63 5.48 -13.95 9.26
CA ALA A 63 6.43 -14.69 10.08
C ALA A 63 5.78 -15.49 11.23
N HIS A 64 4.62 -15.06 11.73
CA HIS A 64 4.01 -15.62 12.95
C HIS A 64 2.56 -16.06 12.78
N HIS A 65 2.06 -16.21 11.55
CA HIS A 65 0.64 -16.41 11.24
C HIS A 65 0.05 -17.60 12.01
N GLY A 66 0.71 -18.76 11.96
CA GLY A 66 0.26 -19.95 12.70
C GLY A 66 0.25 -19.76 14.23
N ALA A 67 1.22 -19.01 14.77
CA ALA A 67 1.23 -18.68 16.20
C ALA A 67 0.09 -17.73 16.57
N ILE A 68 -0.22 -16.74 15.72
CA ILE A 68 -1.36 -15.82 15.92
C ILE A 68 -2.68 -16.60 15.89
N LEU A 69 -2.84 -17.54 14.96
CA LEU A 69 -4.03 -18.41 14.92
C LEU A 69 -4.17 -19.24 16.20
N ALA A 70 -3.09 -19.89 16.63
CA ALA A 70 -3.09 -20.65 17.89
C ALA A 70 -3.35 -19.75 19.12
N GLU A 71 -2.91 -18.49 19.09
CA GLU A 71 -3.22 -17.52 20.15
C GLU A 71 -4.71 -17.14 20.18
N LEU A 72 -5.37 -17.07 19.02
CA LEU A 72 -6.79 -16.72 18.90
C LEU A 72 -7.72 -17.83 19.42
N GLU A 73 -7.31 -19.10 19.34
CA GLU A 73 -8.02 -20.22 19.98
C GLU A 73 -8.06 -20.11 21.51
N GLY A 74 -7.07 -19.43 22.09
CA GLY A 74 -6.95 -19.23 23.53
C GLY A 74 -7.68 -17.98 24.06
N PRO A 75 -7.90 -17.92 25.39
CA PRO A 75 -8.42 -16.73 26.03
C PRO A 75 -7.39 -15.59 26.02
N GLY A 76 -7.88 -14.36 25.88
CA GLY A 76 -7.08 -13.14 26.02
C GLY A 76 -6.25 -12.77 24.79
N ILE A 77 -5.54 -11.64 24.87
CA ILE A 77 -4.61 -11.20 23.82
C ILE A 77 -3.21 -11.64 24.22
N ARG A 78 -2.52 -12.31 23.30
CA ARG A 78 -1.20 -12.92 23.52
C ARG A 78 -0.14 -12.20 22.67
N PRO A 79 1.17 -12.46 22.90
CA PRO A 79 2.24 -11.60 22.42
C PRO A 79 2.28 -11.36 20.90
N GLN A 80 2.02 -12.38 20.08
CA GLN A 80 2.11 -12.24 18.63
C GLN A 80 0.97 -11.38 18.08
N LEU A 81 -0.25 -11.60 18.57
CA LEU A 81 -1.40 -10.79 18.25
C LEU A 81 -1.24 -9.35 18.76
N SER A 82 -0.76 -9.18 20.01
CA SER A 82 -0.50 -7.85 20.57
C SER A 82 0.53 -7.10 19.74
N ARG A 83 1.60 -7.76 19.31
CA ARG A 83 2.62 -7.14 18.47
C ARG A 83 2.08 -6.73 17.10
N ALA A 84 1.24 -7.57 16.49
CA ALA A 84 0.56 -7.21 15.24
C ALA A 84 -0.34 -5.96 15.42
N MET A 85 -1.08 -5.89 16.54
CA MET A 85 -1.91 -4.73 16.90
C MET A 85 -1.07 -3.47 17.15
N ASP A 86 0.10 -3.59 17.78
CA ASP A 86 1.03 -2.47 17.99
C ASP A 86 1.55 -1.92 16.65
N LEU A 87 1.99 -2.81 15.76
CA LEU A 87 2.47 -2.44 14.42
C LEU A 87 1.38 -1.78 13.58
N ALA A 88 0.15 -2.28 13.70
CA ALA A 88 -1.01 -1.70 13.05
C ALA A 88 -1.46 -0.38 13.71
N ARG A 89 -0.99 -0.05 14.92
CA ARG A 89 -1.42 1.09 15.74
C ARG A 89 -2.87 1.01 16.21
N VAL A 90 -3.34 -0.20 16.53
CA VAL A 90 -4.67 -0.40 17.10
C VAL A 90 -4.73 0.18 18.52
N ALA A 91 -5.62 1.16 18.71
CA ALA A 91 -5.88 1.77 20.01
C ALA A 91 -6.25 0.71 21.06
N GLN A 92 -5.74 0.84 22.29
CA GLN A 92 -5.92 -0.16 23.35
C GLN A 92 -7.40 -0.51 23.60
N ALA A 93 -8.29 0.50 23.57
CA ALA A 93 -9.73 0.32 23.74
C ALA A 93 -10.40 -0.52 22.64
N ARG A 94 -9.80 -0.60 21.44
CA ARG A 94 -10.35 -1.34 20.29
C ARG A 94 -9.82 -2.78 20.20
N ARG A 95 -8.75 -3.12 20.92
CA ARG A 95 -8.12 -4.44 20.85
C ARG A 95 -9.05 -5.59 21.25
N PRO A 96 -9.90 -5.47 22.30
CA PRO A 96 -10.83 -6.54 22.65
C PRO A 96 -11.84 -6.82 21.54
N ALA A 97 -12.38 -5.78 20.89
CA ALA A 97 -13.32 -5.92 19.78
C ALA A 97 -12.67 -6.58 18.56
N LEU A 98 -11.46 -6.15 18.20
CA LEU A 98 -10.68 -6.79 17.14
C LEU A 98 -10.39 -8.27 17.44
N ALA A 99 -9.97 -8.58 18.66
CA ALA A 99 -9.69 -9.97 19.05
C ALA A 99 -10.97 -10.83 19.04
N ALA A 100 -12.15 -10.26 19.33
CA ALA A 100 -13.42 -10.96 19.21
C ALA A 100 -13.80 -11.19 17.74
N GLU A 101 -13.64 -10.18 16.88
CA GLU A 101 -13.90 -10.29 15.43
C GLU A 101 -13.01 -11.36 14.80
N LEU A 102 -11.70 -11.34 15.08
CA LEU A 102 -10.76 -12.33 14.57
C LEU A 102 -11.14 -13.76 14.98
N ARG A 103 -11.64 -13.96 16.21
CA ARG A 103 -12.12 -15.26 16.67
C ARG A 103 -13.44 -15.69 16.04
N SER A 104 -14.31 -14.73 15.71
CA SER A 104 -15.65 -15.01 15.21
C SER A 104 -15.66 -15.66 13.83
N ASP A 105 -14.61 -15.43 13.03
CA ASP A 105 -14.47 -16.00 11.69
C ASP A 105 -13.03 -16.49 11.46
N MET A 106 -12.61 -17.47 12.26
CA MET A 106 -11.27 -18.06 12.11
C MET A 106 -10.95 -18.62 10.72
N PRO A 107 -11.91 -19.26 10.00
CA PRO A 107 -11.67 -19.72 8.64
C PRO A 107 -11.27 -18.60 7.67
N LEU A 108 -11.84 -17.41 7.76
CA LEU A 108 -11.45 -16.26 6.93
C LEU A 108 -9.97 -15.89 7.11
N TYR A 109 -9.48 -15.98 8.35
CA TYR A 109 -8.11 -15.63 8.71
C TYR A 109 -7.11 -16.77 8.57
N ALA A 110 -7.52 -17.92 8.03
CA ALA A 110 -6.61 -19.01 7.63
C ALA A 110 -5.64 -18.58 6.52
N SER A 111 -5.90 -17.45 5.85
CA SER A 111 -4.94 -16.76 4.99
C SER A 111 -4.45 -15.47 5.62
N GLN A 112 -3.25 -15.02 5.23
CA GLN A 112 -2.58 -13.89 5.86
C GLN A 112 -3.20 -12.53 5.50
N GLU A 113 -3.62 -12.35 4.25
CA GLU A 113 -4.04 -11.04 3.73
C GLU A 113 -5.30 -10.48 4.43
N PRO A 114 -6.38 -11.25 4.65
CA PRO A 114 -7.55 -10.76 5.39
C PRO A 114 -7.20 -10.30 6.81
N MET A 115 -6.26 -10.98 7.47
CA MET A 115 -5.79 -10.60 8.80
C MET A 115 -5.02 -9.27 8.76
N VAL A 116 -4.12 -9.10 7.79
CA VAL A 116 -3.38 -7.85 7.57
C VAL A 116 -4.34 -6.69 7.31
N VAL A 117 -5.32 -6.88 6.43
CA VAL A 117 -6.33 -5.86 6.09
C VAL A 117 -7.13 -5.47 7.33
N THR A 118 -7.62 -6.46 8.07
CA THR A 118 -8.42 -6.22 9.30
C THR A 118 -7.61 -5.42 10.33
N LEU A 119 -6.36 -5.82 10.59
CA LEU A 119 -5.45 -5.08 11.48
C LEU A 119 -5.28 -3.62 11.02
N MET A 120 -5.06 -3.40 9.72
CA MET A 120 -4.87 -2.07 9.16
C MET A 120 -6.13 -1.18 9.26
N VAL A 121 -7.32 -1.75 9.12
CA VAL A 121 -8.61 -1.05 9.29
C VAL A 121 -8.84 -0.66 10.76
N TYR A 122 -8.42 -1.52 11.69
CA TYR A 122 -8.49 -1.22 13.12
C TYR A 122 -7.44 -0.22 13.60
N GLY A 123 -6.36 -0.04 12.85
CA GLY A 123 -5.24 0.86 13.14
C GLY A 123 -5.36 2.29 12.60
N ARG A 124 -6.55 2.70 12.17
CA ARG A 124 -6.84 4.07 11.69
C ARG A 124 -7.11 5.05 12.82
#